data_AF-A0A9E5VSB8-F1
#
_entry.id   AF-A0A9E5VSB8-F1
#
_cell.length_a   1.000
_cell.length_b   1.000
_cell.length_c   1.000
_cell.angle_alpha   90.00
_cell.angle_beta   90.00
_cell.angle_gamma   90.00
#
_symmetry.space_group_name_H-M   'P 1'
#
loop_
_entity.id
_entity.type
_entity.pdbx_description
1 polymer ?
#
loop_
_entity_poly.entity_id
_entity_poly.type
_entity_poly.pdbx_seq_one_letter_code
_entity_poly.pdbx_strand_id
1 'polypeptide(L)' 'MFIGVMKKGDKVISVTSELIAIQRKTGEVDIIPLLKDETGRRVDTEGIVTIGYGTNTVQATVDDVIVTTF' A
#
# COMPACT_ATOMS: atom_id res chain seq x y z
N MET A 1 12.41 -3.34 -16.26
CA MET A 1 11.61 -3.95 -15.18
C MET A 1 10.21 -3.37 -15.24
N PHE A 2 9.18 -4.22 -15.20
CA PHE A 2 7.78 -3.82 -15.16
C PHE A 2 7.14 -4.47 -13.94
N ILE A 3 6.40 -3.71 -13.13
CA ILE A 3 5.82 -4.20 -11.88
C ILE A 3 4.30 -3.98 -11.95
N GLY A 4 3.53 -5.07 -12.01
CA GLY A 4 2.08 -5.04 -12.12
C GLY A 4 1.38 -4.91 -10.77
N VAL A 5 1.40 -3.71 -10.17
CA VAL A 5 0.78 -3.42 -8.85
C VAL A 5 -0.66 -2.89 -8.94
N MET A 6 -1.17 -2.65 -10.15
CA MET A 6 -2.48 -2.04 -10.40
C MET A 6 -3.47 -3.04 -11.01
N LYS A 7 -4.73 -2.95 -10.60
CA LYS A 7 -5.88 -3.63 -11.21
C LYS A 7 -6.70 -2.64 -12.03
N LYS A 8 -7.62 -3.16 -12.86
CA LYS A 8 -8.52 -2.32 -13.67
C LYS A 8 -9.34 -1.38 -12.78
N GLY A 9 -9.19 -0.08 -12.99
CA GLY A 9 -9.91 0.96 -12.26
C GLY A 9 -9.08 1.64 -11.16
N ASP A 10 -7.90 1.10 -10.84
CA ASP A 10 -6.97 1.76 -9.93
C ASP A 10 -6.35 3.00 -10.58
N LYS A 11 -5.91 3.96 -9.75
CA LYS A 11 -5.26 5.19 -10.18
C LYS A 11 -4.00 5.45 -9.38
N VAL A 12 -2.91 5.82 -10.06
CA VAL A 12 -1.70 6.28 -9.38
C VAL A 12 -1.95 7.68 -8.84
N ILE A 13 -1.71 7.87 -7.55
CA ILE A 13 -1.76 9.19 -6.89
C ILE A 13 -0.37 9.83 -6.89
N SER A 14 0.66 9.06 -6.52
CA SER A 14 2.03 9.55 -6.39
C SER A 14 3.06 8.44 -6.59
N VAL A 15 4.23 8.81 -7.09
CA VAL A 15 5.38 7.92 -7.28
C VAL A 15 6.62 8.66 -6.82
N THR A 16 7.39 8.06 -5.92
CA THR A 16 8.67 8.56 -5.43
C THR A 16 9.76 7.49 -5.58
N SER A 17 10.97 7.78 -5.11
CA SER A 17 12.02 6.75 -5.03
C SER A 17 11.73 5.67 -3.97
N GLU A 18 10.94 6.01 -2.95
CA GLU A 18 10.72 5.19 -1.76
C GLU A 18 9.35 4.51 -1.72
N LEU A 19 8.35 5.03 -2.44
CA LEU A 19 6.98 4.50 -2.42
C LEU A 19 6.16 4.86 -3.66
N ILE A 20 5.08 4.10 -3.85
CA ILE A 20 4.00 4.34 -4.82
C ILE A 20 2.68 4.40 -4.04
N ALA A 21 1.91 5.46 -4.25
CA ALA A 21 0.54 5.57 -3.72
C ALA A 21 -0.47 5.26 -4.82
N ILE A 22 -1.35 4.29 -4.58
CA ILE A 22 -2.37 3.84 -5.55
C ILE A 22 -3.74 3.94 -4.91
N GLN A 23 -4.61 4.75 -5.51
CA GLN A 23 -6.04 4.71 -5.19
C GLN A 23 -6.65 3.46 -5.83
N ARG A 24 -7.21 2.59 -5.00
CA ARG A 24 -7.99 1.44 -5.44
C ARG A 24 -9.34 1.91 -5.98
N LYS A 25 -9.98 1.08 -6.81
CA LYS A 25 -11.35 1.35 -7.28
C LYS A 25 -12.35 1.61 -6.15
N THR A 26 -12.11 1.06 -4.96
CA THR A 26 -12.91 1.27 -3.73
C THR A 26 -12.76 2.68 -3.15
N GLY A 27 -11.75 3.43 -3.58
CA GLY A 27 -11.40 4.77 -3.08
C GLY A 27 -10.28 4.77 -2.04
N GLU A 28 -10.05 3.62 -1.39
CA GLU A 28 -8.94 3.38 -0.46
C GLU A 28 -7.59 3.58 -1.15
N VAL A 29 -6.56 3.88 -0.38
CA VAL A 29 -5.22 4.16 -0.91
C VAL A 29 -4.21 3.17 -0.34
N ASP A 30 -3.56 2.43 -1.22
CA ASP A 30 -2.42 1.61 -0.84
C ASP A 30 -1.14 2.42 -0.99
N ILE A 31 -0.33 2.43 0.06
CA ILE A 31 1.03 2.94 0.10
C ILE A 31 1.95 1.74 -0.04
N ILE A 32 2.62 1.64 -1.19
CA ILE A 32 3.46 0.51 -1.58
C ILE A 32 4.93 0.96 -1.48
N PRO A 33 5.69 0.49 -0.49
CA PRO A 33 7.09 0.85 -0.38
C PRO A 33 7.93 0.22 -1.49
N LEU A 34 8.96 0.95 -1.90
CA LEU A 34 9.99 0.51 -2.83
C LEU A 34 11.30 0.38 -2.07
N LEU A 35 11.86 -0.81 -2.07
CA LEU A 35 13.19 -1.04 -1.54
C LEU A 35 14.20 -0.90 -2.67
N LYS A 36 15.33 -0.28 -2.34
CA LYS A 36 16.51 -0.23 -3.21
C LYS A 36 17.66 -0.90 -2.49
N ASP A 37 18.21 -1.94 -3.10
CA ASP A 37 19.43 -2.58 -2.65
C ASP A 37 20.39 -2.78 -3.83
N GLU A 38 21.50 -3.47 -3.59
CA GLU A 38 22.53 -3.76 -4.60
C GLU A 38 21.99 -4.59 -5.78
N THR A 39 20.90 -5.32 -5.59
CA THR A 39 20.27 -6.15 -6.63
C THR A 39 19.24 -5.40 -7.46
N GLY A 40 18.81 -4.21 -7.02
CA GLY A 40 17.96 -3.31 -7.79
C GLY A 40 16.83 -2.70 -6.97
N ARG A 41 15.75 -2.30 -7.67
CA ARG A 41 14.51 -1.82 -7.04
C ARG A 41 13.51 -2.97 -6.96
N ARG A 42 12.91 -3.16 -5.79
CA ARG A 42 11.83 -4.14 -5.56
C ARG A 42 10.68 -3.53 -4.77
N VAL A 43 9.51 -4.14 -4.87
CA VAL A 43 8.36 -3.78 -4.03
C VAL A 43 8.50 -4.51 -2.69
N ASP A 44 8.31 -3.78 -1.59
CA ASP A 44 8.06 -4.41 -0.30
C ASP A 44 6.58 -4.75 -0.19
N THR A 45 6.26 -6.04 -0.30
CA THR A 45 4.88 -6.53 -0.20
C THR A 45 4.40 -6.68 1.24
N GLU A 46 5.32 -6.80 2.19
CA GLU A 46 4.99 -6.96 3.62
C GLU A 46 4.73 -5.60 4.28
N GLY A 47 5.40 -4.55 3.81
CA GLY A 47 5.23 -3.18 4.27
C GLY A 47 4.09 -2.39 3.63
N ILE A 48 3.18 -3.03 2.87
CA ILE A 48 2.06 -2.32 2.25
C ILE A 48 1.05 -1.88 3.31
N VAL A 49 0.76 -0.58 3.33
CA VAL A 49 -0.25 0.01 4.22
C VAL A 49 -1.44 0.49 3.39
N THR A 50 -2.64 0.04 3.73
CA THR A 50 -3.90 0.53 3.14
C THR A 50 -4.53 1.59 4.02
N ILE A 51 -4.74 2.78 3.47
CA ILE A 51 -5.46 3.89 4.10
C ILE A 51 -6.91 3.84 3.61
N GLY A 52 -7.80 3.42 4.51
CA GLY A 52 -9.25 3.43 4.30
C GLY A 52 -9.93 4.71 4.77
N TYR A 53 -11.26 4.76 4.60
CA TYR A 53 -12.10 5.85 5.10
C TYR A 53 -12.57 5.56 6.53
N GLY A 54 -12.44 6.51 7.45
CA GLY A 54 -12.87 6.29 8.85
C GLY A 54 -12.52 7.44 9.81
N THR A 55 -12.75 7.23 11.10
CA THR A 55 -12.51 8.20 12.20
C THR A 55 -11.08 8.14 12.74
N ASN A 56 -10.06 8.11 11.88
CA ASN A 56 -8.64 8.01 12.27
C ASN A 56 -8.29 6.80 13.17
N THR A 57 -8.95 5.66 12.97
CA THR A 57 -8.68 4.41 13.71
C THR A 57 -7.59 3.60 13.03
N VAL A 58 -6.62 3.08 13.79
CA VAL A 58 -5.63 2.12 13.28
C VAL A 58 -6.16 0.71 13.46
N GLN A 59 -6.30 -0.03 12.36
CA GLN A 59 -6.70 -1.43 12.36
C GLN A 59 -5.55 -2.28 11.84
N ALA A 60 -5.18 -3.29 12.61
CA ALA A 60 -4.22 -4.31 12.20
C ALA A 60 -4.89 -5.67 12.26
N THR A 61 -4.66 -6.49 11.24
CA THR A 61 -5.07 -7.89 11.22
C THR A 61 -3.88 -8.73 11.69
N VAL A 62 -4.03 -9.41 12.81
CA VAL A 62 -3.09 -10.43 13.28
C VAL A 62 -3.88 -11.72 13.35
N ASP A 63 -3.55 -12.68 12.49
CA ASP A 63 -4.35 -13.88 12.24
C ASP A 63 -5.81 -13.55 11.84
N ASP A 64 -6.80 -14.17 12.50
CA ASP A 64 -8.25 -13.96 12.28
C ASP A 64 -8.84 -12.86 13.20
N VAL A 65 -7.97 -12.06 13.85
CA VAL A 65 -8.38 -11.03 14.83
C VAL A 65 -8.05 -9.64 14.31
N ILE A 66 -9.06 -8.77 14.31
CA ILE A 66 -8.93 -7.34 14.00
C ILE A 66 -8.66 -6.58 15.30
N VAL A 67 -7.46 -6.05 15.44
CA VAL A 67 -7.09 -5.16 16.57
C VAL A 67 -7.33 -3.71 16.14
N THR A 68 -8.21 -3.01 16.87
CA THR A 68 -8.51 -1.59 16.63
C THR A 68 -8.01 -0.77 17.80
N THR A 69 -7.16 0.23 17.53
CA THR A 69 -6.66 1.18 18.52
C THR A 69 -7.25 2.58 18.24
N PHE A 70 -7.57 3.31 19.31
CA PHE A 70 -8.21 4.63 19.28
C PHE A 70 -7.23 5.72 19.77
#